data_AF-A0A972TX35-F1
#
_entry.id   AF-A0A972TX35-F1
#
_cell.length_a   1.000
_cell.length_b   1.000
_cell.length_c   1.000
_cell.angle_alpha   90.00
_cell.angle_beta   90.00
_cell.angle_gamma   90.00
#
_symmetry.space_group_name_H-M   'P 1'
#
loop_
_entity.id
_entity.type
_entity.pdbx_description
1 polymer ?
#
loop_
_entity_poly.entity_id
_entity_poly.type
_entity_poly.pdbx_seq_one_letter_code
_entity_poly.pdbx_strand_id
1 'polypeptide(L)' 'MDADLLPENLSSAYKAFFDSAQSNDILEPKTTVMISIATSMAIGCYP' A
#
# COMPACT_ATOMS: atom_id res chain seq x y z
N MET A 1 0.90 -20.32 -0.51
CA MET A 1 0.71 -18.87 -0.24
C MET A 1 -0.21 -18.77 0.93
N ASP A 2 0.39 -18.83 2.12
CA ASP A 2 -0.29 -18.90 3.40
C ASP A 2 -0.95 -17.55 3.70
N ALA A 3 -2.26 -17.48 3.50
CA ALA A 3 -3.07 -16.28 3.65
C ALA A 3 -3.30 -15.87 5.13
N ASP A 4 -2.39 -16.27 6.04
CA ASP A 4 -2.55 -16.17 7.49
C ASP A 4 -1.30 -15.57 8.15
N LEU A 5 -0.63 -14.62 7.47
CA LEU A 5 0.59 -13.97 7.94
C LEU A 5 0.35 -12.92 9.05
N LEU A 6 -0.89 -12.51 9.31
CA LEU A 6 -1.22 -11.47 10.27
C LEU A 6 -2.52 -11.78 11.01
N PRO A 7 -2.59 -11.53 12.34
CA PRO A 7 -3.85 -11.48 13.08
C PRO A 7 -4.91 -10.63 12.36
N GLU A 8 -6.18 -11.04 12.37
CA GLU A 8 -7.26 -10.38 11.60
C GLU A 8 -7.36 -8.87 11.88
N ASN A 9 -7.20 -8.47 13.15
CA ASN A 9 -7.21 -7.08 13.57
C ASN A 9 -6.06 -6.27 12.93
N LEU A 10 -4.88 -6.88 12.80
CA LEU A 10 -3.70 -6.25 12.22
C LEU A 10 -3.83 -6.14 10.69
N SER A 11 -4.35 -7.18 10.04
CA SER A 11 -4.63 -7.17 8.61
C SER A 11 -5.63 -6.06 8.24
N SER A 12 -6.72 -5.94 9.01
CA SER A 12 -7.72 -4.90 8.82
C SER A 12 -7.16 -3.49 9.04
N ALA A 13 -6.39 -3.28 10.12
CA ALA A 13 -5.77 -1.99 10.41
C ALA A 13 -4.74 -1.59 9.33
N TYR A 14 -3.93 -2.54 8.87
CA TYR A 14 -2.98 -2.32 7.78
C TYR A 14 -3.71 -1.93 6.48
N LYS A 15 -4.78 -2.64 6.14
CA LYS A 15 -5.58 -2.34 4.96
C LYS A 15 -6.20 -0.93 5.04
N ALA A 16 -6.80 -0.57 6.16
CA ALA A 16 -7.37 0.76 6.36
C ALA A 16 -6.31 1.87 6.22
N PHE A 17 -5.11 1.65 6.77
CA PHE A 17 -3.99 2.56 6.59
C PHE A 17 -3.58 2.67 5.12
N PHE A 18 -3.35 1.53 4.45
CA PHE A 18 -2.92 1.49 3.05
C PHE A 18 -3.94 2.17 2.12
N ASP A 19 -5.23 1.91 2.32
CA ASP A 19 -6.32 2.52 1.56
C ASP A 19 -6.34 4.04 1.76
N SER A 20 -6.10 4.53 2.99
CA SER A 20 -6.01 5.97 3.28
C SER A 20 -4.78 6.64 2.64
N ALA A 21 -3.67 5.91 2.54
CA ALA A 21 -2.46 6.40 1.89
C ALA A 21 -2.62 6.47 0.36
N GLN A 22 -3.30 5.50 -0.25
CA GLN A 22 -3.61 5.51 -1.68
C GLN A 22 -4.67 6.55 -2.05
N SER A 23 -5.74 6.66 -1.26
CA SER A 23 -6.87 7.55 -1.53
C SER A 23 -6.82 8.74 -0.57
N ASN A 24 -6.06 9.75 -0.96
CA ASN A 24 -5.89 10.98 -0.18
C ASN A 24 -6.09 12.23 -1.05
N ASP A 25 -6.46 13.35 -0.42
CA ASP A 25 -6.71 14.63 -1.10
C ASP A 25 -5.48 15.56 -1.12
N ILE A 26 -4.34 15.09 -0.62
CA ILE A 26 -3.11 15.88 -0.50
C ILE A 26 -2.28 15.79 -1.79
N LEU A 27 -2.20 14.60 -2.37
CA LEU A 27 -1.50 14.31 -3.61
C LEU A 27 -2.49 14.03 -4.74
N GLU A 28 -2.17 14.48 -5.95
CA GLU A 28 -2.94 14.04 -7.12
C GLU A 28 -2.89 12.51 -7.25
N PRO A 29 -4.00 11.85 -7.63
CA PRO A 29 -4.07 10.38 -7.68
C PRO A 29 -2.94 9.73 -8.48
N LYS A 30 -2.55 10.35 -9.59
CA LYS A 30 -1.45 9.87 -10.44
C LYS A 30 -0.10 9.91 -9.73
N THR A 31 0.13 10.93 -8.90
CA THR A 31 1.37 11.07 -8.13
C THR A 31 1.47 9.98 -7.07
N THR A 32 0.37 9.69 -6.37
CA THR A 32 0.31 8.60 -5.38
C THR A 32 0.61 7.23 -6.00
N VAL A 33 0.09 6.97 -7.21
CA VAL A 33 0.39 5.74 -7.96
C VAL A 33 1.88 5.68 -8.34
N MET A 34 2.46 6.77 -8.84
CA MET A 34 3.88 6.81 -9.20
C MET A 34 4.80 6.59 -7.99
N ILE A 35 4.47 7.15 -6.82
CA ILE A 35 5.21 6.90 -5.57
C ILE A 35 5.14 5.43 -5.19
N SER A 36 3.96 4.82 -5.29
CA SER A 36 3.79 3.40 -4.99
C SER A 36 4.65 2.52 -5.90
N ILE A 37 4.64 2.78 -7.21
CA ILE A 37 5.47 2.05 -8.20
C ILE A 37 6.97 2.26 -7.92
N ALA A 38 7.38 3.51 -7.71
CA ALA A 38 8.78 3.84 -7.44
C ALA A 38 9.28 3.17 -6.15
N THR A 39 8.44 3.12 -5.11
CA THR A 39 8.75 2.45 -3.85
C THR A 39 8.92 0.94 -4.06
N SER A 40 7.99 0.30 -4.78
CA SER A 40 8.08 -1.13 -5.12
C SER A 40 9.37 -1.43 -5.89
N MET A 41 9.70 -0.61 -6.90
CA MET A 41 10.96 -0.74 -7.65
C MET A 41 12.20 -0.56 -6.77
N ALA A 42 12.19 0.43 -5.87
CA ALA A 42 13.32 0.71 -4.98
C ALA A 42 13.61 -0.44 -4.00
N ILE A 43 12.56 -1.16 -3.54
CA ILE A 43 12.71 -2.35 -2.68
C ILE A 43 12.90 -3.65 -3.49
N GLY A 44 13.05 -3.56 -4.82
CA GLY A 44 13.22 -4.72 -5.70
C GLY A 44 11.96 -5.55 -5.91
N CYS A 45 10.80 -5.06 -5.48
CA CYS A 45 9.50 -5.65 -5.76
C CYS A 45 9.01 -5.10 -7.10
N TYR A 46 9.34 -5.79 -8.18
CA TYR A 46 8.84 -5.41 -9.50
C TYR A 46 7.32 -5.62 -9.55
N PRO A 47 6.54 -4.67 -10.12
CA PRO A 47 5.12 -4.90 -10.36
C PRO A 47 4.88 -6.09 -11.29
#